data_AF-A0AAU3C319-F1
#
_entry.id   AF-A0AAU3C319-F1
#
_cell.length_a   1.000
_cell.length_b   1.000
_cell.length_c   1.000
_cell.angle_alpha   90.00
_cell.angle_beta   90.00
_cell.angle_gamma   90.00
#
_symmetry.space_group_name_H-M   'P 1'
#
loop_
_entity.id
_entity.type
_entity.pdbx_description
1 polymer ?
#
loop_
_entity_poly.entity_id
_entity_poly.type
_entity_poly.pdbx_seq_one_letter_code
_entity_poly.pdbx_strand_id
1 'polypeptide(L)'
;MDRHQLCAALRAAGVAAGRYEIAGCPGGPWPADRLFLAEQDGRWVVGVHERGRCEVVEPFPDEDAACRYLYGLLTDEGPRPVPLTPEETERLLHDGEAIQRRAREQLDRALKAARRPPADGTP
;
A
#
# COMPACT_ATOMS: atom_id res chain seq x y z
N MET A 1 -21.66 16.55 0.50
CA MET A 1 -20.40 16.61 -0.24
C MET A 1 -20.58 15.69 -1.41
N ASP A 2 -20.61 16.22 -2.62
CA ASP A 2 -20.57 15.39 -3.82
C ASP A 2 -19.12 15.16 -4.29
N ARG A 3 -18.94 14.31 -5.31
CA ARG A 3 -17.63 13.98 -5.89
C ARG A 3 -16.86 15.19 -6.45
N HIS A 4 -17.56 16.24 -6.90
CA HIS A 4 -16.92 17.45 -7.44
C HIS A 4 -16.43 18.35 -6.30
N GLN A 5 -17.21 18.45 -5.23
CA GLN A 5 -16.81 19.09 -3.98
C GLN A 5 -15.62 18.37 -3.34
N LEU A 6 -15.63 17.03 -3.33
CA LEU A 6 -14.49 16.22 -2.89
C LEU A 6 -13.24 16.49 -3.73
N CYS A 7 -13.37 16.49 -5.06
CA CYS A 7 -12.28 16.80 -5.98
C CYS A 7 -11.66 18.20 -5.73
N ALA A 8 -12.48 19.20 -5.40
CA ALA A 8 -12.00 20.52 -5.03
C ALA A 8 -11.30 20.49 -3.66
N ALA A 9 -11.87 19.81 -2.67
CA ALA A 9 -11.33 19.69 -1.32
C ALA A 9 -9.97 18.96 -1.29
N LEU A 10 -9.81 17.87 -2.05
CA LEU A 10 -8.55 17.13 -2.15
C LEU A 10 -7.43 17.97 -2.77
N ARG A 11 -7.76 18.74 -3.81
CA ARG A 11 -6.81 19.69 -4.41
C ARG A 11 -6.42 20.80 -3.44
N ALA A 12 -7.38 21.36 -2.70
CA ALA A 12 -7.11 22.37 -1.69
C ALA A 12 -6.26 21.83 -0.53
N ALA A 13 -6.41 20.55 -0.19
CA ALA A 13 -5.60 19.85 0.81
C ALA A 13 -4.21 19.41 0.30
N GLY A 14 -3.89 19.66 -0.98
CA GLY A 14 -2.60 19.29 -1.57
C GLY A 14 -2.44 17.80 -1.87
N VAL A 15 -3.52 17.03 -1.88
CA VAL A 15 -3.48 15.60 -2.22
C VAL A 15 -3.14 15.44 -3.70
N ALA A 16 -2.10 14.68 -4.02
CA ALA A 16 -1.68 14.44 -5.40
C ALA A 16 -2.77 13.71 -6.21
N ALA A 17 -3.09 14.24 -7.40
CA ALA A 17 -4.17 13.75 -8.26
C ALA A 17 -4.00 12.29 -8.74
N GLY A 18 -2.80 11.70 -8.64
CA GLY A 18 -2.58 10.28 -8.92
C GLY A 18 -3.07 9.34 -7.80
N ARG A 19 -3.33 9.84 -6.59
CA ARG A 19 -3.70 9.00 -5.44
C ARG A 19 -5.17 8.56 -5.44
N TYR A 20 -6.02 9.17 -6.25
CA TYR A 20 -7.46 8.94 -6.21
C TYR A 20 -8.13 8.99 -7.58
N GLU A 21 -9.03 8.05 -7.84
CA GLU A 21 -9.85 7.94 -9.04
C GLU A 21 -11.30 8.29 -8.76
N ILE A 22 -11.73 9.45 -9.26
CA ILE A 22 -13.07 9.98 -8.99
C ILE A 22 -13.65 10.46 -10.33
N ALA A 23 -14.84 9.96 -10.67
CA ALA A 23 -15.54 10.36 -11.88
C ALA A 23 -15.74 11.88 -11.93
N GLY A 24 -15.33 12.51 -13.05
CA GLY A 24 -15.42 13.96 -13.23
C GLY A 24 -14.35 14.79 -12.48
N CYS A 25 -13.37 14.15 -11.86
CA CYS A 25 -12.18 14.82 -11.33
C CYS A 25 -10.97 14.60 -12.26
N PRO A 26 -10.15 15.63 -12.55
CA PRO A 26 -8.92 15.43 -13.32
C PRO A 26 -7.98 14.46 -12.61
N GLY A 27 -7.68 13.34 -13.27
CA GLY A 27 -6.66 12.39 -12.81
C GLY A 27 -5.25 12.81 -13.24
N GLY A 28 -4.24 12.24 -12.58
CA GLY A 28 -2.84 12.28 -13.01
C GLY A 28 -2.39 10.97 -13.66
N PRO A 29 -1.10 10.81 -14.00
CA PRO A 29 -0.53 9.49 -14.26
C PRO A 29 -0.82 8.59 -13.05
N TRP A 30 -1.61 7.54 -13.28
CA TRP A 30 -2.06 6.67 -12.22
C TRP A 30 -0.89 5.80 -11.76
N PRO A 31 -0.49 5.86 -10.47
CA PRO A 31 0.34 4.82 -9.90
C PRO A 31 -0.39 3.48 -9.95
N ALA A 32 0.37 2.40 -9.79
CA ALA A 32 -0.19 1.05 -9.68
C ALA A 32 -1.20 0.95 -8.53
N ASP A 33 -1.01 1.76 -7.47
CA ASP A 33 -1.77 1.74 -6.24
C ASP A 33 -2.48 3.10 -6.03
N ARG A 34 -3.81 3.09 -5.95
CA ARG A 34 -4.65 4.30 -5.79
C ARG A 34 -6.01 3.96 -5.21
N LEU A 35 -6.66 4.91 -4.55
CA LEU A 35 -8.06 4.76 -4.13
C LEU A 35 -9.00 5.14 -5.27
N PHE A 36 -10.21 4.61 -5.30
CA PHE A 36 -11.25 5.02 -6.24
C PHE A 36 -12.60 5.23 -5.54
N LEU A 37 -13.41 6.11 -6.11
CA LEU A 37 -14.82 6.31 -5.79
C LEU A 37 -15.66 5.99 -7.01
N ALA A 38 -16.56 5.03 -6.89
CA ALA A 38 -17.47 4.65 -7.98
C ALA A 38 -18.89 4.45 -7.46
N GLU A 39 -19.86 4.60 -8.36
CA GLU A 39 -21.22 4.15 -8.15
C GLU A 39 -21.38 2.76 -8.79
N GLN A 40 -21.89 1.80 -8.03
CA GLN A 40 -22.09 0.41 -8.41
C GLN A 40 -23.45 -0.06 -7.88
N ASP A 41 -24.34 -0.51 -8.78
CA ASP A 41 -25.66 -1.03 -8.45
C ASP A 41 -26.50 -0.12 -7.52
N GLY A 42 -26.43 1.20 -7.74
CA GLY A 42 -27.16 2.20 -6.93
C GLY A 42 -26.53 2.47 -5.56
N ARG A 43 -25.32 1.98 -5.31
CA ARG A 43 -24.54 2.25 -4.10
C ARG A 43 -23.23 2.92 -4.44
N TRP A 44 -22.70 3.68 -3.49
CA TRP A 44 -21.37 4.26 -3.61
C TRP A 44 -20.35 3.33 -3.00
N VAL A 45 -19.22 3.14 -3.66
CA VAL A 45 -18.13 2.31 -3.14
C VAL A 45 -16.84 3.11 -3.12
N VAL A 46 -16.10 2.95 -2.04
CA VAL A 46 -14.70 3.32 -1.96
C VAL A 46 -13.89 2.04 -2.04
N GLY A 47 -12.92 2.03 -2.95
CA GLY A 47 -12.06 0.88 -3.16
C GLY A 47 -10.63 1.27 -3.46
N VAL A 48 -9.79 0.25 -3.62
CA VAL A 48 -8.39 0.40 -4.01
C VAL A 48 -8.18 -0.28 -5.35
N HIS A 49 -7.41 0.36 -6.22
CA HIS A 49 -6.79 -0.29 -7.35
C HIS A 49 -5.34 -0.56 -6.98
N GLU A 50 -4.94 -1.83 -6.92
CA GLU A 50 -3.55 -2.24 -6.68
C GLU A 50 -3.09 -3.19 -7.78
N ARG A 51 -2.00 -2.83 -8.46
CA ARG A 51 -1.32 -3.71 -9.44
C ARG A 51 -2.26 -4.33 -10.49
N GLY A 52 -3.24 -3.57 -10.97
CA GLY A 52 -4.21 -4.04 -11.97
C GLY A 52 -5.49 -4.68 -11.40
N ARG A 53 -5.63 -4.79 -10.07
CA ARG A 53 -6.81 -5.34 -9.40
C ARG A 53 -7.59 -4.23 -8.70
N CYS A 54 -8.91 -4.24 -8.84
CA CYS A 54 -9.81 -3.36 -8.08
C CYS A 54 -10.49 -4.15 -6.97
N GLU A 55 -10.38 -3.68 -5.74
CA GLU A 55 -11.03 -4.28 -4.56
C GLU A 55 -11.86 -3.21 -3.84
N VAL A 56 -13.10 -3.56 -3.51
CA VAL A 56 -13.98 -2.68 -2.73
C VAL A 56 -13.53 -2.75 -1.28
N VAL A 57 -13.26 -1.58 -0.69
CA VAL A 57 -12.91 -1.44 0.71
C VAL A 57 -14.18 -1.29 1.54
N GLU A 58 -15.06 -0.36 1.16
CA GLU A 58 -16.28 -0.07 1.91
C GLU A 58 -17.42 0.41 0.98
N PRO A 59 -18.63 -0.17 1.09
CA PRO A 59 -19.82 0.32 0.41
C PRO A 59 -20.61 1.32 1.27
N PHE A 60 -21.29 2.26 0.62
CA PHE A 60 -22.06 3.33 1.22
C PHE A 60 -23.42 3.49 0.52
N PRO A 61 -24.47 3.87 1.26
CA PRO A 61 -25.79 4.09 0.69
C PRO A 61 -25.90 5.41 -0.08
N ASP A 62 -25.03 6.39 0.17
CA ASP A 62 -25.08 7.72 -0.42
C ASP A 62 -23.68 8.28 -0.76
N GLU A 63 -23.66 9.22 -1.71
CA GLU A 63 -22.45 9.85 -2.23
C GLU A 63 -21.70 10.63 -1.14
N ASP A 64 -22.44 11.27 -0.24
CA ASP A 64 -21.90 12.16 0.78
C ASP A 64 -21.09 11.40 1.82
N ALA A 65 -21.61 10.27 2.30
CA ALA A 65 -20.92 9.35 3.20
C ALA A 65 -19.63 8.81 2.56
N ALA A 66 -19.70 8.32 1.33
CA ALA A 66 -18.55 7.78 0.61
C ALA A 66 -17.48 8.86 0.37
N CYS A 67 -17.91 10.07 -0.01
CA CYS A 67 -17.00 11.18 -0.25
C CYS A 67 -16.27 11.61 1.04
N ARG A 68 -17.00 11.71 2.17
CA ARG A 68 -16.38 12.06 3.46
C ARG A 68 -15.38 11.00 3.92
N TYR A 69 -15.74 9.73 3.75
CA TYR A 69 -14.86 8.61 4.08
C TYR A 69 -13.57 8.67 3.25
N LEU A 70 -13.67 8.82 1.93
CA LEU A 70 -12.50 8.92 1.05
C LEU A 70 -11.64 10.15 1.35
N TYR A 71 -12.26 11.30 1.68
CA TYR A 71 -11.53 12.49 2.11
C TYR A 71 -10.68 12.21 3.36
N GLY A 72 -11.27 11.54 4.36
CA GLY A 72 -10.56 11.14 5.58
C GLY A 72 -9.37 10.25 5.25
N LEU A 73 -9.56 9.19 4.44
CA LEU A 73 -8.46 8.29 4.06
C LEU A 73 -7.30 8.99 3.34
N LEU A 74 -7.58 10.01 2.54
CA LEU A 74 -6.56 10.69 1.73
C LEU A 74 -5.88 11.86 2.43
N THR A 75 -6.50 12.38 3.50
CA THR A 75 -5.97 13.53 4.27
C THR A 75 -5.50 13.14 5.67
N ASP A 76 -5.79 11.92 6.12
CA ASP A 76 -5.18 11.35 7.30
C ASP A 76 -3.70 11.05 7.00
N GLU A 77 -2.81 11.84 7.60
CA GLU A 77 -1.35 11.62 7.54
C GLU A 77 -0.92 10.36 8.32
N GLY A 78 -1.87 9.71 9.00
CA GLY A 78 -1.60 8.64 9.95
C GLY A 78 -0.92 9.16 11.21
N PRO A 79 -0.59 8.27 12.16
CA PRO A 79 0.25 8.66 13.28
C PRO A 79 1.60 9.12 12.74
N ARG A 80 1.99 10.34 13.10
CA ARG A 80 3.32 10.86 12.76
C ARG A 80 4.36 9.83 13.23
N PRO A 81 5.27 9.37 12.35
CA PRO A 81 6.31 8.45 12.76
C PRO A 81 7.11 9.11 13.88
N VAL A 82 7.14 8.46 15.04
CA VAL A 82 7.93 8.91 16.18
C VAL A 82 9.37 8.50 15.90
N PRO A 83 10.33 9.44 15.92
CA PRO A 83 11.74 9.10 15.78
C PRO A 83 12.14 8.12 16.89
N LEU A 84 12.82 7.04 16.51
CA LEU A 84 13.42 6.12 17.48
C LEU A 84 14.51 6.84 18.26
N THR A 85 14.67 6.49 19.53
CA THR A 85 15.85 6.91 20.31
C THR A 85 17.12 6.28 19.73
N PRO A 86 18.32 6.83 20.03
CA PRO A 86 19.58 6.24 19.57
C PRO A 86 19.74 4.78 19.99
N GLU A 87 19.37 4.44 21.22
CA GLU A 87 19.45 3.07 21.76
C GLU A 87 18.50 2.11 21.03
N GLU A 88 17.27 2.56 20.75
CA GLU A 88 16.30 1.79 19.96
C GLU A 88 16.76 1.58 18.52
N THR A 89 17.39 2.61 17.95
CA THR A 89 17.97 2.55 16.60
C THR A 89 19.11 1.55 16.55
N GLU A 90 20.03 1.60 17.51
CA GLU A 90 21.16 0.65 17.61
C GLU A 90 20.66 -0.79 17.77
N ARG A 91 19.67 -1.00 18.65
CA ARG A 91 19.04 -2.32 18.83
C ARG A 91 18.41 -2.83 17.54
N LEU A 92 17.66 -1.99 16.84
CA LEU A 92 17.02 -2.35 15.57
C LEU A 92 18.06 -2.72 14.51
N LEU A 93 19.15 -1.95 14.41
CA LEU A 93 20.25 -2.22 13.49
C LEU A 93 20.94 -3.55 13.80
N HIS A 94 21.24 -3.80 15.08
CA HIS A 94 21.84 -5.05 15.54
C HIS A 94 20.97 -6.27 15.23
N ASP A 95 19.65 -6.17 15.49
CA ASP A 95 18.69 -7.23 15.17
C ASP A 95 18.65 -7.50 13.66
N GLY A 96 18.68 -6.43 12.85
CA GLY A 96 18.78 -6.49 11.40
C GLY A 96 20.04 -7.21 10.91
N GLU A 97 21.21 -6.91 11.46
CA GLU A 97 22.47 -7.57 11.11
C GLU A 97 22.44 -9.08 11.42
N ALA A 98 21.85 -9.46 12.56
CA ALA A 98 21.67 -10.85 12.93
C ALA A 98 20.74 -11.59 11.96
N ILE A 99 19.65 -10.95 11.52
CA ILE A 99 18.74 -11.49 10.50
C ILE A 99 19.48 -11.67 9.17
N GLN A 100 20.21 -10.66 8.71
CA GLN A 100 20.95 -10.69 7.45
C GLN A 100 22.03 -11.78 7.42
N ARG A 101 22.78 -11.93 8.52
CA ARG A 101 23.78 -12.98 8.66
C ARG A 101 23.19 -14.37 8.54
N ARG A 102 22.09 -14.64 9.27
CA ARG A 102 21.37 -15.91 9.20
C ARG A 102 20.87 -16.21 7.79
N ALA A 103 20.33 -15.20 7.10
CA ALA A 103 19.88 -15.36 5.72
C ALA A 103 21.03 -15.73 4.76
N ARG A 104 22.20 -15.10 4.91
CA ARG A 104 23.41 -15.43 4.12
C ARG A 104 23.86 -16.86 4.35
N GLU A 105 23.96 -17.29 5.61
CA GLU A 105 24.39 -18.64 5.96
C GLU A 105 23.43 -19.72 5.42
N GLN A 106 22.13 -19.45 5.45
CA GLN A 106 21.11 -20.33 4.87
C GLN A 106 21.27 -20.44 3.36
N LEU A 107 21.49 -19.32 2.66
CA LEU A 107 21.72 -19.32 1.22
C LEU A 107 22.99 -20.10 0.85
N ASP A 108 24.11 -19.86 1.55
CA ASP A 108 25.37 -20.57 1.30
C ASP A 108 25.23 -22.08 1.52
N ARG A 109 24.48 -22.49 2.55
CA ARG A 109 24.16 -23.90 2.81
C ARG A 109 23.34 -24.51 1.67
N ALA A 110 22.31 -23.80 1.20
CA ALA A 110 21.48 -24.27 0.09
C ALA A 110 22.28 -24.40 -1.21
N LEU A 111 23.13 -23.43 -1.54
CA LEU A 111 24.00 -23.47 -2.71
C LEU A 111 25.02 -24.62 -2.64
N LYS A 112 25.60 -24.87 -1.46
CA LYS A 112 26.50 -26.03 -1.25
C LYS A 112 25.78 -27.37 -1.42
N ALA A 113 24.57 -27.49 -0.89
CA ALA A 113 23.76 -28.70 -1.03
C ALA A 113 23.38 -28.96 -2.50
N ALA A 114 22.97 -27.92 -3.24
CA ALA A 114 22.63 -28.02 -4.66
C ALA A 114 23.82 -28.35 -5.56
N ARG A 115 25.04 -27.97 -5.15
CA ARG A 115 26.29 -28.28 -5.86
C ARG A 115 26.82 -29.69 -5.60
N ARG A 116 26.26 -30.43 -4.63
CA ARG A 116 26.71 -31.79 -4.34
C ARG A 116 26.11 -32.73 -5.39
N PRO A 117 26.92 -33.45 -6.19
CA PRO A 117 26.38 -34.39 -7.17
C PRO A 117 25.62 -35.52 -6.47
N PRO A 118 24.62 -36.16 -7.13
CA PRO A 118 24.01 -37.37 -6.59
C PRO A 118 25.13 -38.38 -6.32
N ALA A 119 25.13 -38.97 -5.12
CA ALA A 119 26.07 -40.04 -4.81
C ALA A 119 25.72 -41.23 -5.70
N ASP A 120 26.54 -41.46 -6.74
CA ASP A 120 26.52 -42.70 -7.52
C ASP A 120 26.74 -43.87 -6.55
N GLY A 121 25.65 -44.55 -6.24
CA GLY A 121 25.65 -45.88 -5.67
C GLY A 121 25.50 -46.89 -6.79
N THR A 122 26.62 -47.38 -7.30
CA THR A 122 26.73 -48.67 -8.00
C THR A 122 27.05 -49.73 -6.93
N PRO A 123 26.56 -50.98 -7.06
CA PRO A 123 27.04 -51.91 -8.09
C PRO A 123 25.98 -52.30 -9.14
#